data_AF-A0A0S8AYJ1-F1
#
_entry.id   AF-A0A0S8AYJ1-F1
#
_cell.length_a   1.000
_cell.length_b   1.000
_cell.length_c   1.000
_cell.angle_alpha   90.00
_cell.angle_beta   90.00
_cell.angle_gamma   90.00
#
_symmetry.space_group_name_H-M   'P 1'
#
loop_
_entity.id
_entity.type
_entity.pdbx_description
1 polymer ?
#
loop_
_entity_poly.entity_id
_entity_poly.type
_entity_poly.pdbx_seq_one_letter_code
_entity_poly.pdbx_strand_id
1 'polypeptide(L)' 'MSRTILIMAGGTGGHIMPGLAVAEEMRAAGWEVVWLGAKGGMEER' A
#
# COMPACT_ATOMS: atom_id res chain seq x y z
N MET A 1 0.61 16.02 -13.75
CA MET A 1 0.08 15.88 -12.38
C MET A 1 -0.18 14.41 -12.14
N SER A 2 0.62 13.73 -11.30
CA SER A 2 0.28 12.38 -10.84
C SER A 2 -0.86 12.48 -9.83
N ARG A 3 -1.77 11.51 -9.86
CA ARG A 3 -2.84 11.40 -8.86
C ARG A 3 -2.27 10.73 -7.61
N THR A 4 -2.69 11.15 -6.44
CA THR A 4 -2.25 10.55 -5.17
C THR A 4 -3.33 9.65 -4.60
N ILE A 5 -2.92 8.48 -4.11
CA ILE A 5 -3.80 7.53 -3.40
C ILE A 5 -3.18 7.15 -2.06
N LEU A 6 -4.03 7.11 -1.02
CA LEU A 6 -3.71 6.56 0.29
C LEU A 6 -4.27 5.14 0.36
N ILE A 7 -3.42 4.16 0.67
CA ILE A 7 -3.81 2.77 0.91
C ILE A 7 -3.60 2.47 2.39
N MET A 8 -4.66 1.98 3.04
CA MET A 8 -4.64 1.60 4.46
C MET A 8 -4.83 0.09 4.57
N ALA A 9 -3.83 -0.61 5.09
CA ALA A 9 -3.91 -2.02 5.41
C ALA A 9 -2.89 -2.37 6.51
N GLY A 10 -3.23 -3.39 7.30
CA GLY A 10 -2.39 -3.89 8.38
C GLY A 10 -2.94 -5.21 8.93
N GLY A 11 -2.28 -5.78 9.94
CA GLY A 11 -2.66 -7.07 10.52
C GLY A 11 -1.81 -8.22 9.97
N THR A 12 -2.44 -9.32 9.55
CA THR A 12 -1.73 -10.48 9.00
C THR A 12 -1.54 -10.37 7.48
N GLY A 13 -0.75 -11.29 6.90
CA GLY A 13 -0.41 -11.28 5.47
C GLY A 13 -1.65 -11.30 4.55
N GLY A 14 -2.77 -11.88 5.00
CA GLY A 14 -4.02 -11.92 4.23
C GLY A 14 -4.65 -10.56 3.94
N HIS A 15 -4.37 -9.54 4.77
CA HIS A 15 -4.84 -8.17 4.55
C HIS A 15 -3.77 -7.29 3.89
N ILE A 16 -2.51 -7.54 4.22
CA ILE A 16 -1.37 -6.73 3.74
C ILE A 16 -1.06 -7.04 2.27
N MET A 17 -0.93 -8.32 1.90
CA MET A 17 -0.50 -8.71 0.56
C MET A 17 -1.43 -8.22 -0.56
N PRO A 18 -2.78 -8.28 -0.43
CA PRO A 18 -3.67 -7.71 -1.45
C PRO A 18 -3.51 -6.18 -1.56
N GLY A 19 -3.33 -5.48 -0.44
CA GLY A 19 -3.09 -4.03 -0.44
C GLY A 19 -1.79 -3.67 -1.15
N LEU A 20 -0.71 -4.42 -0.90
CA LEU A 20 0.58 -4.23 -1.58
C LEU A 20 0.47 -4.51 -3.08
N ALA A 21 -0.27 -5.55 -3.49
CA ALA A 21 -0.50 -5.83 -4.91
C ALA A 21 -1.21 -4.66 -5.61
N VAL A 22 -2.24 -4.07 -4.98
CA VAL A 22 -2.90 -2.87 -5.51
C VAL A 22 -1.95 -1.68 -5.53
N ALA A 23 -1.13 -1.49 -4.50
CA ALA A 23 -0.14 -0.41 -4.44
C ALA A 23 0.85 -0.48 -5.61
N GLU A 24 1.38 -1.67 -5.92
CA GLU A 24 2.29 -1.88 -7.07
C GLU A 24 1.62 -1.53 -8.40
N GLU A 25 0.40 -2.00 -8.64
CA GLU A 25 -0.34 -1.67 -9.86
C GLU A 25 -0.62 -0.17 -10.00
N MET A 26 -0.92 0.53 -8.90
CA MET A 26 -1.15 1.98 -8.93
C MET A 26 0.15 2.75 -9.21
N ARG A 27 1.29 2.32 -8.65
CA ARG A 27 2.61 2.87 -9.00
C ARG A 27 2.90 2.68 -10.48
N ALA A 28 2.66 1.48 -11.03
CA ALA A 28 2.84 1.19 -12.45
C ALA A 28 1.92 2.06 -13.35
N ALA A 29 0.73 2.39 -12.87
CA ALA A 29 -0.20 3.32 -13.51
C ALA A 29 0.17 4.81 -13.34
N GLY A 30 1.29 5.14 -12.71
CA GLY A 30 1.81 6.50 -12.54
C GLY A 30 1.18 7.29 -11.40
N TRP A 31 0.61 6.60 -10.40
CA TRP A 31 0.09 7.24 -9.19
C TRP A 31 1.18 7.40 -8.14
N GLU A 32 1.06 8.48 -7.36
CA GLU A 32 1.77 8.61 -6.09
C GLU A 32 1.03 7.78 -5.04
N VAL A 33 1.70 6.78 -4.48
CA VAL A 33 1.10 5.84 -3.53
C VAL A 33 1.64 6.09 -2.13
N VAL A 34 0.75 6.46 -1.22
CA VAL A 34 1.01 6.59 0.21
C VAL A 34 0.44 5.38 0.93
N TRP A 35 1.22 4.77 1.81
CA TRP A 35 0.78 3.65 2.64
C TRP A 35 0.64 4.07 4.10
N LEU A 36 -0.46 3.66 4.74
CA LEU A 36 -0.68 3.80 6.17
C LEU A 36 -0.96 2.43 6.78
N GLY A 37 0.04 1.92 7.50
CA GLY A 37 0.01 0.63 8.19
C GLY A 37 0.24 0.75 9.69
N ALA A 38 0.35 -0.39 10.35
CA ALA A 38 0.73 -0.50 11.75
C ALA A 38 2.25 -0.41 11.90
N LYS A 39 2.69 0.38 12.88
CA LYS A 39 4.09 0.43 13.30
C LYS A 39 4.54 -0.93 13.83
N GLY A 40 5.69 -1.43 13.37
CA GLY A 40 6.22 -2.76 13.66
C GLY A 40 5.56 -3.89 12.88
N GLY A 41 4.67 -3.59 11.93
CA GLY A 41 3.95 -4.57 11.13
C GLY A 41 4.77 -5.14 9.97
N MET A 42 4.29 -6.21 9.33
CA MET A 42 4.95 -6.83 8.16
C MET A 42 4.98 -5.89 6.94
N GLU A 43 4.12 -4.88 6.93
CA GLU A 43 4.02 -3.81 5.96
C GLU A 43 5.03 -2.67 6.16
N GLU A 44 5.75 -2.65 7.29
CA GLU A 44 6.81 -1.69 7.58
C GLU A 44 8.12 -2.21 6.95
N ARG A 45 8.31 -1.92 5.66
CA ARG A 45 9.52 -2.24 4.90
C ARG A 45 9.91 -1.11 3.95
#